data_AF-A0ABD3PPD4-F1
#
_entry.id   AF-A0ABD3PPD4-F1
#
_cell.length_a   1.000
_cell.length_b   1.000
_cell.length_c   1.000
_cell.angle_alpha   90.00
_cell.angle_beta   90.00
_cell.angle_gamma   90.00
#
_symmetry.space_group_name_H-M   'P 1'
#
loop_
_entity.id
_entity.type
_entity.pdbx_description
1 polymer ?
#
loop_
_entity_poly.entity_id
_entity_poly.type
_entity_poly.pdbx_seq_one_letter_code
_entity_poly.pdbx_strand_id
1 'polypeptide(L)'
;MGLQSSVNSAIDARGALALAAAQEKDPNLCNEKKAIELFDIPESDNMNGITNLPGKTFAQRKLPVSVEEQKYIGKCLAKHGENYRSMMRDIKTNDMQYTDAQLKKMAARFFLLGKDQIRVDIPEKVRHLMACCKGEEGRNN
;
A
#
# COMPACT_ATOMS: atom_id res chain seq x y z
N MET A 1 29.06 -58.42 10.75
CA MET A 1 28.68 -57.04 11.10
C MET A 1 27.77 -56.52 10.00
N GLY A 2 26.46 -56.73 10.14
CA GLY A 2 25.45 -56.27 9.19
C GLY A 2 24.73 -55.05 9.75
N LEU A 3 24.55 -54.03 8.93
CA LEU A 3 23.67 -52.89 9.22
C LEU A 3 22.61 -52.85 8.12
N GLN A 4 21.41 -53.32 8.47
CA GLN A 4 20.21 -53.19 7.63
C GLN A 4 19.71 -51.75 7.75
N SER A 5 19.54 -51.06 6.61
CA SER A 5 18.85 -49.77 6.54
C SER A 5 17.42 -50.01 6.04
N SER A 6 16.47 -50.03 6.96
CA SER A 6 15.03 -50.06 6.66
C SER A 6 14.39 -48.82 7.27
N VAL A 7 14.29 -47.73 6.49
CA VAL A 7 13.57 -46.54 6.98
C VAL A 7 12.73 -45.79 5.94
N ASN A 8 12.70 -46.18 4.67
CA ASN A 8 12.08 -45.34 3.63
C ASN A 8 10.94 -45.99 2.84
N SER A 9 10.11 -46.85 3.46
CA SER A 9 8.93 -47.45 2.78
C SER A 9 7.58 -46.82 3.14
N ALA A 10 7.53 -45.86 4.07
CA ALA A 10 6.27 -45.30 4.59
C ALA A 10 5.81 -43.99 3.91
N ILE A 11 6.59 -43.42 2.98
CA ILE A 11 6.29 -42.11 2.38
C ILE A 11 5.28 -42.24 1.22
N ASP A 12 5.32 -43.35 0.48
CA ASP A 12 4.52 -43.50 -0.75
C ASP A 12 3.03 -43.78 -0.50
N ALA A 13 2.64 -44.24 0.69
CA ALA A 13 1.24 -44.56 0.99
C ALA A 13 0.34 -43.33 1.15
N ARG A 14 0.91 -42.16 1.52
CA ARG A 14 0.13 -40.91 1.70
C ARG A 14 -0.15 -40.20 0.39
N GLY A 15 0.72 -40.34 -0.61
CA GLY A 15 0.55 -39.72 -1.93
C GLY A 15 -0.62 -40.31 -2.73
N ALA A 16 -0.87 -41.62 -2.58
CA ALA A 16 -1.91 -42.32 -3.33
C ALA A 16 -3.35 -41.91 -2.92
N LEU A 17 -3.59 -41.60 -1.64
CA LEU A 17 -4.89 -41.16 -1.14
C LEU A 17 -5.27 -39.75 -1.62
N ALA A 18 -4.29 -38.85 -1.78
CA ALA A 18 -4.53 -37.49 -2.27
C ALA A 18 -4.89 -37.46 -3.76
N LEU A 19 -4.40 -38.41 -4.55
CA LEU A 19 -4.72 -38.50 -5.98
C LEU A 19 -6.14 -39.05 -6.21
N ALA A 20 -6.60 -40.00 -5.39
CA ALA A 20 -7.94 -40.57 -5.48
C ALA A 20 -9.04 -39.57 -5.10
N ALA A 21 -8.78 -38.67 -4.16
CA ALA A 21 -9.73 -37.63 -3.75
C ALA A 21 -9.93 -36.51 -4.80
N ALA A 22 -9.07 -36.44 -5.83
CA ALA A 22 -9.17 -35.43 -6.89
C ALA A 22 -10.06 -35.86 -8.07
N GLN A 23 -10.60 -37.09 -8.07
CA GLN A 23 -11.28 -37.67 -9.23
C GLN A 23 -12.80 -37.78 -9.16
N GLU A 24 -13.48 -37.14 -8.22
CA GLU A 24 -14.94 -36.98 -8.30
C GLU A 24 -15.35 -35.52 -8.17
N LYS A 25 -15.56 -34.87 -9.32
CA LYS A 25 -16.26 -33.59 -9.41
C LYS A 25 -17.31 -33.70 -10.52
N ASP A 26 -18.57 -33.73 -10.09
CA ASP A 26 -19.76 -33.91 -10.92
C ASP A 26 -19.80 -33.00 -12.15
N PRO A 27 -20.24 -33.49 -13.33
CA PRO A 27 -20.17 -32.74 -14.58
C PRO A 27 -21.34 -31.77 -14.85
N ASN A 28 -22.16 -31.40 -13.87
CA ASN A 28 -23.34 -30.55 -14.09
C ASN A 28 -23.38 -29.31 -13.21
N LEU A 29 -22.59 -28.29 -13.59
CA LEU A 29 -22.99 -26.91 -13.31
C LEU A 29 -22.56 -26.00 -14.47
N CYS A 30 -23.50 -25.82 -15.39
CA CYS A 30 -23.47 -24.81 -16.43
C CYS A 30 -23.48 -23.43 -15.76
N ASN A 31 -22.35 -22.73 -15.80
CA ASN A 31 -22.33 -21.30 -15.51
C ASN A 31 -21.38 -20.65 -16.51
N GLU A 32 -21.96 -19.83 -17.38
CA GLU A 32 -21.32 -19.14 -18.48
C GLU A 32 -20.26 -18.15 -17.95
N LYS A 33 -19.03 -18.63 -17.78
CA LYS A 33 -17.90 -17.78 -17.42
C LYS A 33 -17.42 -17.05 -18.66
N LYS A 34 -17.94 -15.85 -18.90
CA LYS A 34 -17.30 -14.89 -19.81
C LYS A 34 -15.89 -14.62 -19.26
N ALA A 35 -14.88 -15.00 -20.02
CA ALA A 35 -13.49 -14.71 -19.71
C ALA A 35 -13.32 -13.17 -19.69
N ILE A 36 -13.05 -12.62 -18.51
CA ILE A 36 -12.48 -11.28 -18.41
C ILE A 36 -11.01 -11.49 -18.77
N GLU A 37 -10.57 -10.90 -19.89
CA GLU A 37 -9.15 -10.80 -20.21
C GLU A 37 -8.49 -10.01 -19.07
N LEU A 38 -7.93 -10.76 -18.12
CA LEU A 38 -7.07 -10.27 -17.07
C LEU A 38 -5.81 -9.76 -17.76
N PHE A 39 -5.85 -8.51 -18.22
CA PHE A 39 -4.62 -7.75 -18.40
C PHE A 39 -3.85 -7.86 -17.08
N ASP A 40 -2.57 -8.25 -17.16
CA ASP A 40 -1.64 -8.29 -16.05
C ASP A 40 -1.54 -6.89 -15.42
N ILE A 41 -2.43 -6.61 -14.47
CA ILE A 41 -2.26 -5.47 -13.57
C ILE A 41 -1.13 -5.92 -12.64
N PRO A 42 0.06 -5.27 -12.68
CA PRO A 42 1.13 -5.64 -11.76
C PRO A 42 0.60 -5.55 -10.34
N GLU A 43 0.77 -6.61 -9.55
CA GLU A 43 0.22 -6.79 -8.19
C GLU A 43 0.61 -5.68 -7.18
N SER A 44 1.39 -4.69 -7.61
CA SER A 44 1.86 -3.56 -6.84
C SER A 44 0.78 -2.61 -6.32
N ASP A 45 -0.46 -2.64 -6.85
CA ASP A 45 -1.54 -1.70 -6.46
C ASP A 45 -2.69 -2.35 -5.68
N ASN A 46 -2.65 -3.66 -5.43
CA ASN A 46 -3.65 -4.34 -4.60
C ASN A 46 -3.36 -4.16 -3.10
N MET A 47 -3.73 -3.00 -2.57
CA MET A 47 -3.74 -2.69 -1.12
C MET A 47 -4.80 -3.49 -0.33
N ASN A 48 -5.39 -4.55 -0.90
CA ASN A 48 -6.54 -5.24 -0.31
C ASN A 48 -6.17 -6.46 0.57
N GLY A 49 -4.88 -6.82 0.69
CA GLY A 49 -4.44 -8.01 1.44
C GLY A 49 -3.43 -7.79 2.58
N ILE A 50 -2.76 -6.64 2.64
CA ILE A 50 -1.68 -6.38 3.63
C ILE A 50 -2.23 -5.91 5.00
N THR A 51 -3.52 -5.64 5.11
CA THR A 51 -4.09 -4.81 6.19
C THR A 51 -4.50 -5.55 7.47
N ASN A 52 -4.22 -6.84 7.63
CA ASN A 52 -4.55 -7.58 8.86
C ASN A 52 -3.31 -7.77 9.76
N LEU A 53 -2.65 -6.67 10.11
CA LEU A 53 -1.66 -6.67 11.19
C LEU A 53 -2.39 -6.59 12.54
N PRO A 54 -2.17 -7.55 13.45
CA PRO A 54 -2.74 -7.47 14.80
C PRO A 54 -2.22 -6.21 15.51
N GLY A 55 -3.12 -5.39 16.06
CA GLY A 55 -2.77 -4.21 16.86
C GLY A 55 -3.01 -2.83 16.23
N LYS A 56 -3.43 -2.73 14.96
CA LYS A 56 -3.79 -1.43 14.33
C LYS A 56 -5.30 -1.22 14.30
N THR A 57 -5.77 -0.08 14.81
CA THR A 57 -7.19 0.28 14.80
C THR A 57 -7.71 0.46 13.36
N PHE A 58 -9.00 0.23 13.12
CA PHE A 58 -9.61 0.36 11.77
C PHE A 58 -9.34 1.73 11.13
N ALA A 59 -9.34 2.80 11.93
CA ALA A 59 -9.01 4.15 11.47
C ALA A 59 -7.54 4.31 11.04
N GLN A 60 -6.60 3.63 11.70
CA GLN A 60 -5.18 3.60 11.29
C GLN A 60 -4.94 2.78 10.01
N ARG A 61 -5.85 1.84 9.70
CA ARG A 61 -5.77 1.00 8.49
C ARG A 61 -6.33 1.67 7.24
N LYS A 62 -7.16 2.72 7.38
CA LYS A 62 -7.87 3.37 6.27
C LYS A 62 -7.34 4.76 5.88
N LEU A 63 -6.39 5.33 6.62
CA LEU A 63 -5.82 6.62 6.25
C LEU A 63 -4.80 6.42 5.11
N PRO A 64 -4.93 7.12 3.97
CA PRO A 64 -3.99 7.01 2.85
C PRO A 64 -2.56 7.40 3.22
N VAL A 65 -2.40 8.25 4.25
CA VAL A 65 -1.13 8.72 4.79
C VAL A 65 -1.23 8.74 6.32
N SER A 66 -0.22 8.18 7.00
CA SER A 66 -0.19 8.18 8.46
C SER A 66 -0.01 9.59 9.04
N VAL A 67 -0.44 9.82 10.28
CA VAL A 67 -0.34 11.15 10.91
C VAL A 67 1.11 11.60 11.07
N GLU A 68 2.02 10.66 11.34
CA GLU A 68 3.45 10.93 11.47
C GLU A 68 4.05 11.37 10.12
N GLU A 69 3.71 10.68 9.03
CA GLU A 69 4.12 11.07 7.68
C GLU A 69 3.56 12.45 7.29
N GLN A 70 2.29 12.74 7.63
CA GLN A 70 1.70 14.07 7.40
C GLN A 70 2.46 15.17 8.15
N LYS A 71 2.83 14.93 9.42
CA LYS A 71 3.62 15.88 10.23
C LYS A 71 5.01 16.09 9.64
N TYR A 72 5.66 15.01 9.27
CA TYR A 72 6.99 15.03 8.70
C TYR A 72 7.02 15.80 7.37
N ILE A 73 6.13 15.46 6.42
CA ILE A 73 6.11 16.15 5.13
C ILE A 73 5.69 17.62 5.28
N GLY A 74 4.79 17.93 6.21
CA GLY A 74 4.43 19.31 6.55
C GLY A 74 5.63 20.15 7.00
N LYS A 75 6.49 19.62 7.88
CA LYS A 75 7.74 20.28 8.32
C LYS A 75 8.68 20.57 7.14
N CYS A 76 8.87 19.59 6.25
CA CYS A 76 9.74 19.72 5.08
C CYS A 76 9.20 20.76 4.07
N LEU A 77 7.90 20.71 3.77
CA LEU A 77 7.22 21.62 2.84
C LEU A 77 7.14 23.05 3.38
N ALA A 78 6.99 23.25 4.69
CA ALA A 78 6.98 24.57 5.31
C ALA A 78 8.28 25.37 5.05
N LYS A 79 9.43 24.70 5.12
CA LYS A 79 10.73 25.34 4.90
C LYS A 79 11.00 25.58 3.41
N HIS A 80 10.87 24.55 2.58
CA HIS A 80 11.38 24.55 1.20
C HIS A 80 10.32 24.64 0.09
N GLY A 81 9.02 24.53 0.41
CA GLY A 81 7.93 24.58 -0.57
C GLY A 81 7.92 23.35 -1.48
N GLU A 82 8.13 23.51 -2.78
CA GLU A 82 8.23 22.41 -3.76
C GLU A 82 9.68 22.02 -4.11
N ASN A 83 10.67 22.65 -3.47
CA ASN A 83 12.07 22.40 -3.81
C ASN A 83 12.61 21.12 -3.14
N TYR A 84 12.22 19.96 -3.66
CA TYR A 84 12.58 18.63 -3.12
C TYR A 84 14.09 18.38 -3.07
N ARG A 85 14.85 18.91 -4.05
CA ARG A 85 16.32 18.79 -4.07
C ARG A 85 16.98 19.53 -2.91
N SER A 86 16.41 20.67 -2.51
CA SER A 86 16.87 21.44 -1.35
C SER A 86 16.45 20.78 -0.04
N MET A 87 15.24 20.20 0.03
CA MET A 87 14.80 19.40 1.19
C MET A 87 15.68 18.19 1.43
N MET A 88 16.06 17.47 0.36
CA MET A 88 16.90 16.28 0.46
C MET A 88 18.26 16.60 1.10
N ARG A 89 18.83 17.78 0.79
CA ARG A 89 20.12 18.22 1.35
C ARG A 89 20.00 18.76 2.79
N ASP A 90 18.80 19.10 3.24
CA ASP A 90 18.58 19.72 4.54
C ASP A 90 18.34 18.67 5.62
N ILE A 91 19.45 18.15 6.15
CA ILE A 91 19.49 17.06 7.14
C ILE A 91 18.73 17.41 8.43
N LYS A 92 18.57 18.70 8.76
CA LYS A 92 17.86 19.13 10.00
C LYS A 92 16.34 19.13 9.87
N THR A 93 15.83 19.22 8.65
CA THR A 93 14.39 19.07 8.38
C THR A 93 14.06 17.67 7.89
N ASN A 94 14.95 17.07 7.10
CA ASN A 94 14.86 15.71 6.60
C ASN A 94 15.62 14.74 7.53
N ASP A 95 15.10 14.57 8.74
CA ASP A 95 15.74 13.74 9.77
C ASP A 95 15.82 12.25 9.34
N MET A 96 14.86 11.81 8.52
CA MET A 96 14.76 10.46 7.95
C MET A 96 15.62 10.25 6.69
N GLN A 97 16.32 11.29 6.23
CA GLN A 97 17.18 11.29 5.04
C GLN A 97 16.52 10.70 3.78
N TYR A 98 15.23 10.98 3.56
CA TYR A 98 14.55 10.53 2.36
C TYR A 98 15.15 11.15 1.10
N THR A 99 15.19 10.34 0.05
CA THR A 99 15.61 10.77 -1.28
C THR A 99 14.57 11.70 -1.93
N ASP A 100 14.98 12.49 -2.93
CA ASP A 100 14.09 13.37 -3.70
C ASP A 100 12.84 12.61 -4.21
N ALA A 101 13.03 11.42 -4.79
CA ALA A 101 11.93 10.60 -5.31
C ALA A 101 10.92 10.19 -4.23
N GLN A 102 11.39 9.84 -3.03
CA GLN A 102 10.53 9.48 -1.90
C GLN A 102 9.75 10.69 -1.39
N LEU A 103 10.42 11.85 -1.26
CA LEU A 103 9.79 13.10 -0.85
C LEU A 103 8.70 13.52 -1.84
N LYS A 104 8.96 13.40 -3.16
CA LYS A 104 7.94 13.63 -4.20
C LYS A 104 6.75 12.71 -4.06
N LYS A 105 6.98 11.40 -3.85
CA LYS A 105 5.90 10.42 -3.69
C LYS A 105 5.05 10.72 -2.44
N MET A 106 5.70 11.09 -1.33
CA MET A 106 5.02 11.48 -0.11
C MET A 106 4.24 12.79 -0.25
N ALA A 107 4.84 13.80 -0.87
CA ALA A 107 4.20 15.08 -1.12
C ALA A 107 2.99 14.93 -2.05
N ALA A 108 3.11 14.14 -3.12
CA ALA A 108 1.99 13.84 -4.01
C ALA A 108 0.82 13.19 -3.28
N ARG A 109 1.09 12.20 -2.42
CA ARG A 109 0.06 11.60 -1.55
C ARG A 109 -0.53 12.62 -0.60
N PHE A 110 0.30 13.50 -0.03
CA PHE A 110 -0.15 14.55 0.87
C PHE A 110 -1.10 15.52 0.14
N PHE A 111 -0.75 15.99 -1.05
CA PHE A 111 -1.58 16.92 -1.85
C PHE A 111 -2.93 16.33 -2.26
N LEU A 112 -3.05 15.02 -2.37
CA LEU A 112 -4.29 14.32 -2.69
C LEU A 112 -5.21 14.12 -1.47
N LEU A 113 -4.75 14.37 -0.24
CA LEU A 113 -5.58 14.25 0.96
C LEU A 113 -6.73 15.26 0.93
N GLY A 114 -7.95 14.79 1.23
CA GLY A 114 -9.12 15.64 1.44
C GLY A 114 -9.10 16.35 2.80
N LYS A 115 -9.96 17.38 2.96
CA LYS A 115 -10.07 18.17 4.22
C LYS A 115 -10.26 17.26 5.45
N ASP A 116 -11.03 16.18 5.32
CA ASP A 116 -11.35 15.25 6.42
C ASP A 116 -10.21 14.29 6.79
N GLN A 117 -9.20 14.17 5.93
CA GLN A 117 -8.08 13.23 6.11
C GLN A 117 -6.82 13.91 6.61
N ILE A 118 -6.74 15.24 6.47
CA ILE A 118 -5.64 16.07 6.96
C ILE A 118 -5.82 16.29 8.46
N ARG A 119 -4.82 15.91 9.24
CA ARG A 119 -4.81 16.09 10.70
C ARG A 119 -3.71 17.05 11.18
N VAL A 120 -3.05 17.72 10.25
CA VAL A 120 -1.87 18.55 10.49
C VAL A 120 -2.05 19.89 9.82
N ASP A 121 -1.47 20.94 10.41
CA ASP A 121 -1.49 22.28 9.83
C ASP A 121 -0.84 22.30 8.44
N ILE A 122 -1.57 22.85 7.47
CA ILE A 122 -1.13 22.94 6.09
C ILE A 122 -0.24 24.18 5.93
N PRO A 123 1.04 24.02 5.51
CA PRO A 123 1.95 25.14 5.33
C PRO A 123 1.49 26.06 4.20
N GLU A 124 1.54 27.38 4.42
CA GLU A 124 1.06 28.39 3.45
C GLU A 124 1.67 28.25 2.06
N LYS A 125 2.98 27.95 2.00
CA LYS A 125 3.72 27.80 0.74
C LYS A 125 3.16 26.72 -0.19
N VAL A 126 2.43 25.75 0.34
CA VAL A 126 1.89 24.60 -0.43
C VAL A 126 0.37 24.50 -0.38
N ARG A 127 -0.32 25.47 0.27
CA ARG A 127 -1.79 25.48 0.36
C ARG A 127 -2.46 25.43 -1.02
N HIS A 128 -1.92 26.15 -1.99
CA HIS A 128 -2.45 26.22 -3.35
C HIS A 128 -2.39 24.88 -4.12
N LEU A 129 -1.50 23.97 -3.71
CA LEU A 129 -1.33 22.66 -4.35
C LEU A 129 -2.29 21.61 -3.79
N MET A 130 -2.81 21.82 -2.58
CA MET A 130 -3.65 20.83 -1.93
C MET A 130 -5.01 20.73 -2.62
N ALA A 131 -5.45 19.51 -2.92
CA ALA A 131 -6.76 19.24 -3.49
C ALA A 131 -7.89 19.77 -2.60
N CYS A 132 -7.66 19.78 -1.28
CA CYS A 132 -8.60 20.31 -0.30
C CYS A 132 -8.83 21.83 -0.42
N CYS A 133 -7.89 22.59 -1.00
CA CYS A 133 -7.97 24.04 -1.14
C CYS A 133 -8.42 24.50 -2.54
N LYS A 134 -8.42 23.63 -3.56
CA LYS A 134 -8.80 23.96 -4.95
C LYS A 134 -10.28 24.29 -5.16
N GLY A 135 -11.12 24.18 -4.12
CA GLY A 135 -12.57 24.36 -4.22
C GLY A 135 -13.12 25.75 -3.88
N GLU A 136 -12.29 26.72 -3.50
CA GLU A 136 -12.77 28.02 -3.01
C GLU A 136 -12.72 29.17 -4.04
N GLU A 137 -12.24 28.93 -5.27
CA GLU A 137 -12.18 29.96 -6.32
C GLU A 137 -13.44 30.01 -7.24
N GLY A 138 -14.52 29.30 -6.91
CA GLY A 138 -15.63 29.07 -7.86
C GLY A 138 -17.05 29.42 -7.40
N ARG A 139 -17.26 30.17 -6.30
CA ARG A 139 -18.61 30.60 -5.87
C ARG A 139 -18.63 32.05 -5.42
N ASN A 140 -18.45 32.96 -6.36
CA ASN A 140 -19.00 34.31 -6.26
C ASN A 140 -20.14 34.39 -7.28
N ASN A 141 -21.37 34.31 -6.77
CA ASN A 141 -22.60 34.69 -7.48
C ASN A 141 -23.00 36.09 -7.02
#